data_AF-A0A1I7B9X8-F1
#
_entry.id   AF-A0A1I7B9X8-F1
#
_cell.length_a   1.000
_cell.length_b   1.000
_cell.length_c   1.000
_cell.angle_alpha   90.00
_cell.angle_beta   90.00
_cell.angle_gamma   90.00
#
_symmetry.space_group_name_H-M   'P 1'
#
loop_
_entity.id
_entity.type
_entity.pdbx_description
1 polymer ?
#
loop_
_entity_poly.entity_id
_entity_poly.type
_entity_poly.pdbx_seq_one_letter_code
_entity_poly.pdbx_strand_id
1 'polypeptide(L)'
;MPAARRDGGTRRPGRPGEVFRAFLLLGLTSFGGPVAHLGYFRHEFVTRRRWLTEADYADLVALCQFLPGPASSQVGFALGLLRAGAWGAALAWIAFTLPSALALVVFAWGASLSTGPVVAGLVYGLKVAAVAIVAQAVWGMAKSLCPDRRRAGIALGAVVTVVLVGGHLGQLTAILLGILAGLTLCQADEAAAPREVLSLPVSPRVGGIALAAFLALLGGLPLLALAAASSTLDLLDAFYRAGALVFGGGHVVLPLLEAELVPPGWVSPETFLAGYGAAQAVPGPLFTFAAYLGSLLAIGPGGLIGAALALVAIFVPGLLLVVAAMPCWNRLRHWAAARSAMRGANAAVVGILGMALYDPVWTSVILGPESFALALAGFLLLVRWRLPAWAVVGLLAVLGMLIAP
;
A
#
# COMPACT_ATOMS: atom_id res chain seq x y z
N MET A 1 -15.26 -6.79 42.73
CA MET A 1 -14.02 -7.41 42.20
C MET A 1 -12.95 -6.34 42.13
N PRO A 2 -11.79 -6.50 42.80
CA PRO A 2 -10.72 -5.52 42.67
C PRO A 2 -10.13 -5.62 41.26
N ALA A 3 -9.93 -4.47 40.62
CA ALA A 3 -9.26 -4.35 39.33
C ALA A 3 -7.85 -4.97 39.44
N ALA A 4 -7.58 -5.99 38.63
CA ALA A 4 -6.25 -6.53 38.45
C ALA A 4 -5.33 -5.41 37.94
N ARG A 5 -4.43 -4.92 38.80
CA ARG A 5 -3.32 -4.06 38.39
C ARG A 5 -2.53 -4.82 37.33
N ARG A 6 -2.52 -4.34 36.09
CA ARG A 6 -1.56 -4.80 35.10
C ARG A 6 -0.19 -4.36 35.59
N ASP A 7 0.71 -5.31 35.78
CA ASP A 7 2.13 -5.03 35.98
C ASP A 7 2.58 -4.11 34.84
N GLY A 8 2.89 -2.86 35.18
CA GLY A 8 3.57 -1.91 34.32
C GLY A 8 5.01 -2.35 34.10
N GLY A 9 5.19 -3.57 33.58
CA GLY A 9 6.48 -4.14 33.21
C GLY A 9 7.15 -3.17 32.27
N THR A 10 8.17 -2.48 32.80
CA THR A 10 9.07 -1.62 32.05
C THR A 10 9.62 -2.44 30.90
N ARG A 11 9.07 -2.24 29.69
CA ARG A 11 9.50 -2.95 28.49
C ARG A 11 10.98 -2.63 28.30
N ARG A 12 11.85 -3.60 28.58
CA ARG A 12 13.28 -3.43 28.34
C ARG A 12 13.50 -3.06 26.87
N PRO A 13 14.24 -1.98 26.57
CA PRO A 13 14.55 -1.63 25.20
C PRO A 13 15.21 -2.83 24.51
N GLY A 14 14.65 -3.21 23.36
CA GLY A 14 15.23 -4.24 22.50
C GLY A 14 16.47 -3.72 21.79
N ARG A 15 17.24 -4.65 21.22
CA ARG A 15 18.42 -4.30 20.41
C ARG A 15 18.00 -4.12 18.95
N PRO A 16 18.50 -3.09 18.23
CA PRO A 16 18.19 -2.90 16.80
C PRO A 16 18.48 -4.14 15.93
N GLY A 17 19.54 -4.90 16.25
CA GLY A 17 19.86 -6.16 15.55
C GLY A 17 18.82 -7.29 15.75
N GLU A 18 18.12 -7.34 16.89
CA GLU A 18 17.01 -8.28 17.09
C GLU A 18 15.84 -7.92 16.16
N VAL A 19 15.54 -6.62 16.04
CA VAL A 19 14.51 -6.09 15.15
C VAL A 19 14.84 -6.42 13.70
N PHE A 20 16.06 -6.12 13.26
CA PHE A 20 16.52 -6.43 11.90
C PHE A 20 16.33 -7.90 11.55
N ARG A 21 16.79 -8.83 12.39
CA ARG A 21 16.68 -10.27 12.14
C ARG A 21 15.23 -10.74 12.05
N ALA A 22 14.36 -10.25 12.93
CA ALA A 22 12.95 -10.61 12.93
C ALA A 22 12.25 -10.12 11.65
N PHE A 23 12.47 -8.87 11.26
CA PHE A 23 11.86 -8.29 10.06
C PHE A 23 12.47 -8.82 8.76
N LEU A 24 13.75 -9.22 8.76
CA LEU A 24 14.39 -9.85 7.59
C LEU A 24 13.74 -11.20 7.27
N LEU A 25 13.53 -12.03 8.30
CA LEU A 25 12.81 -13.30 8.14
C LEU A 25 11.40 -13.06 7.60
N LEU A 26 10.69 -12.07 8.15
CA LEU A 26 9.35 -11.72 7.68
C LEU A 26 9.37 -11.18 6.24
N GLY A 27 10.37 -10.38 5.85
CA GLY A 27 10.53 -9.90 4.47
C GLY A 27 10.77 -11.02 3.46
N LEU A 28 11.37 -12.13 3.90
CA LEU A 28 11.61 -13.32 3.07
C LEU A 28 10.44 -14.32 3.05
N THR A 29 9.49 -14.22 3.98
CA THR A 29 8.48 -15.28 4.19
C THR A 29 7.03 -14.79 4.21
N SER A 30 6.80 -13.49 4.32
CA SER A 30 5.44 -12.93 4.38
C SER A 30 4.86 -12.81 2.98
N PHE A 31 4.19 -13.85 2.50
CA PHE A 31 3.46 -13.81 1.24
C PHE A 31 2.04 -13.29 1.42
N GLY A 32 1.55 -12.57 0.41
CA GLY A 32 0.18 -12.11 0.30
C GLY A 32 0.02 -10.61 0.56
N GLY A 33 -1.21 -10.20 0.84
CA GLY A 33 -1.54 -8.79 1.03
C GLY A 33 -1.31 -8.29 2.46
N PRO A 34 -1.62 -7.00 2.72
CA PRO A 34 -1.45 -6.37 4.03
C PRO A 34 -2.09 -7.15 5.19
N VAL A 35 -3.27 -7.73 4.97
CA VAL A 35 -3.96 -8.52 6.00
C VAL A 35 -3.14 -9.74 6.42
N ALA A 36 -2.49 -10.42 5.46
CA ALA A 36 -1.61 -11.55 5.76
C ALA A 36 -0.37 -11.09 6.55
N HIS A 37 0.27 -9.99 6.13
CA HIS A 37 1.41 -9.40 6.84
C HIS A 37 1.08 -9.06 8.29
N LEU A 38 -0.09 -8.45 8.55
CA LEU A 38 -0.55 -8.19 9.91
C LEU A 38 -0.76 -9.49 10.69
N GLY A 39 -1.30 -10.54 10.05
CA GLY A 39 -1.37 -11.87 10.65
C GLY A 39 0.01 -12.43 11.05
N TYR A 40 1.00 -12.37 10.15
CA TYR A 40 2.37 -12.81 10.43
C TYR A 40 3.02 -11.98 11.55
N PHE A 41 2.83 -10.66 11.54
CA PHE A 41 3.38 -9.76 12.56
C PHE A 41 2.75 -10.02 13.93
N ARG A 42 1.44 -10.26 13.99
CA ARG A 42 0.76 -10.66 15.22
C ARG A 42 1.36 -11.96 15.77
N HIS A 43 1.50 -12.99 14.93
CA HIS A 43 2.07 -14.26 15.36
C HIS A 43 3.52 -14.09 15.88
N GLU A 44 4.37 -13.40 15.13
CA GLU A 44 5.78 -13.22 15.50
C GLU A 44 5.94 -12.34 16.74
N PHE A 45 5.30 -11.17 16.79
CA PHE A 45 5.57 -10.15 17.81
C PHE A 45 4.65 -10.20 19.03
N VAL A 46 3.45 -10.79 18.92
CA VAL A 46 2.52 -10.96 20.05
C VAL A 46 2.62 -12.37 20.62
N THR A 47 2.47 -13.40 19.78
CA THR A 47 2.40 -14.80 20.25
C THR A 47 3.78 -15.38 20.57
N ARG A 48 4.72 -15.33 19.61
CA ARG A 48 6.03 -15.99 19.72
C ARG A 48 7.00 -15.19 20.58
N ARG A 49 7.26 -13.93 20.23
CA ARG A 49 8.25 -13.08 20.93
C ARG A 49 7.69 -12.30 22.11
N ARG A 50 6.36 -12.12 22.17
CA ARG A 50 5.68 -11.38 23.24
C ARG A 50 6.23 -9.95 23.46
N TRP A 51 6.58 -9.26 22.38
CA TRP A 51 7.00 -7.86 22.42
C TRP A 51 5.85 -6.91 22.78
N LEU A 52 4.62 -7.27 22.37
CA LEU A 52 3.40 -6.50 22.63
C LEU A 52 2.26 -7.42 23.08
N THR A 53 1.25 -6.83 23.72
CA THR A 53 -0.03 -7.52 23.99
C THR A 53 -0.93 -7.48 22.75
N GLU A 54 -1.96 -8.32 22.72
CA GLU A 54 -3.01 -8.29 21.68
C GLU A 54 -3.68 -6.91 21.57
N ALA A 55 -3.94 -6.26 22.71
CA ALA A 55 -4.58 -4.94 22.75
C ALA A 55 -3.68 -3.87 22.14
N ASP A 56 -2.39 -3.86 22.50
CA ASP A 56 -1.43 -2.89 21.96
C ASP A 56 -1.22 -3.08 20.46
N TYR A 57 -1.18 -4.34 20.01
CA TYR A 57 -1.05 -4.67 18.60
C TYR A 57 -2.28 -4.19 17.81
N ALA A 58 -3.49 -4.44 18.32
CA ALA A 58 -4.72 -3.98 17.71
C ALA A 58 -4.79 -2.44 17.64
N ASP A 59 -4.37 -1.74 18.69
CA ASP A 59 -4.32 -0.26 18.69
C ASP A 59 -3.30 0.27 17.67
N LEU A 60 -2.15 -0.39 17.50
CA LEU A 60 -1.16 -0.01 16.50
C LEU A 60 -1.64 -0.26 15.07
N VAL A 61 -2.31 -1.39 14.84
CA VAL A 61 -2.96 -1.69 13.56
C VAL A 61 -4.04 -0.66 13.25
N ALA A 62 -4.86 -0.29 14.23
CA ALA A 62 -5.90 0.73 14.07
C ALA A 62 -5.31 2.10 13.72
N LEU A 63 -4.21 2.51 14.37
CA LEU A 63 -3.49 3.74 14.03
C LEU A 63 -3.02 3.72 12.58
N CYS A 64 -2.35 2.65 12.15
CA CYS A 64 -1.80 2.59 10.79
C CYS A 64 -2.88 2.44 9.71
N GLN A 65 -4.01 1.81 10.00
CA GLN A 65 -5.15 1.74 9.07
C GLN A 65 -5.98 3.04 9.03
N PHE A 66 -5.85 3.89 10.04
CA PHE A 66 -6.47 5.21 10.05
C PHE A 66 -5.74 6.20 9.14
N LEU A 67 -4.44 6.01 8.93
CA LEU A 67 -3.61 6.92 8.14
C LEU A 67 -3.52 6.41 6.69
N PRO A 68 -3.30 7.32 5.71
CA PRO A 68 -2.85 6.86 4.42
C PRO A 68 -1.43 6.29 4.48
N GLY A 69 -1.17 5.34 3.61
CA GLY A 69 0.11 4.66 3.43
C GLY A 69 0.02 3.12 3.50
N PRO A 70 1.18 2.45 3.36
CA PRO A 70 1.25 1.00 3.38
C PRO A 70 1.09 0.46 4.80
N ALA A 71 -0.14 0.14 5.19
CA ALA A 71 -0.51 -0.24 6.56
C ALA A 71 0.41 -1.30 7.20
N SER A 72 0.78 -2.38 6.50
CA SER A 72 1.68 -3.40 7.06
C SER A 72 3.07 -2.84 7.34
N SER A 73 3.65 -2.06 6.42
CA SER A 73 4.98 -1.48 6.61
C SER A 73 4.98 -0.38 7.67
N GLN A 74 3.89 0.38 7.78
CA GLN A 74 3.67 1.34 8.88
C GLN A 74 3.62 0.64 10.24
N VAL A 75 2.88 -0.47 10.36
CA VAL A 75 2.88 -1.29 11.58
C VAL A 75 4.27 -1.83 11.86
N GLY A 76 4.99 -2.36 10.86
CA GLY A 76 6.35 -2.84 11.02
C GLY A 76 7.32 -1.77 11.51
N PHE A 77 7.28 -0.59 10.91
CA PHE A 77 8.04 0.58 11.33
C PHE A 77 7.72 0.97 12.77
N ALA A 78 6.44 1.05 13.14
CA ALA A 78 6.02 1.43 14.49
C ALA A 78 6.40 0.36 15.54
N LEU A 79 6.31 -0.92 15.20
CA LEU A 79 6.82 -2.02 16.03
C LEU A 79 8.33 -1.90 16.27
N GLY A 80 9.09 -1.60 15.22
CA GLY A 80 10.53 -1.34 15.30
C GLY A 80 10.83 -0.14 16.20
N LEU A 81 10.07 0.95 16.04
CA LEU A 81 10.17 2.16 16.86
C LEU A 81 9.91 1.87 18.34
N LEU A 82 8.86 1.12 18.64
CA LEU A 82 8.49 0.71 20.00
C LEU A 82 9.54 -0.22 20.63
N ARG A 83 10.17 -1.07 19.82
CA ARG A 83 11.13 -2.06 20.32
C ARG A 83 12.52 -1.47 20.54
N ALA A 84 13.04 -0.68 19.61
CA ALA A 84 14.44 -0.22 19.63
C ALA A 84 14.64 1.23 19.13
N GLY A 85 13.62 2.09 19.27
CA GLY A 85 13.69 3.50 18.88
C GLY A 85 13.84 3.71 17.38
N ALA A 86 14.34 4.89 16.98
CA ALA A 86 14.42 5.27 15.56
C ALA A 86 15.22 4.27 14.70
N TRP A 87 16.31 3.71 15.26
CA TRP A 87 17.08 2.66 14.60
C TRP A 87 16.30 1.35 14.45
N GLY A 88 15.50 0.98 15.44
CA GLY A 88 14.57 -0.14 15.33
C GLY A 88 13.57 0.08 14.19
N ALA A 89 13.02 1.28 14.08
CA ALA A 89 12.06 1.64 13.03
C ALA A 89 12.69 1.55 11.62
N ALA A 90 13.88 2.15 11.45
CA ALA A 90 14.62 2.10 10.19
C ALA A 90 15.01 0.68 9.79
N LEU A 91 15.57 -0.11 10.72
CA LEU A 91 15.96 -1.49 10.43
C LEU A 91 14.78 -2.42 10.19
N ALA A 92 13.64 -2.21 10.87
CA ALA A 92 12.41 -2.93 10.58
C ALA A 92 11.94 -2.68 9.14
N TRP A 93 11.92 -1.41 8.72
CA TRP A 93 11.53 -1.04 7.36
C TRP A 93 12.49 -1.60 6.32
N ILE A 94 13.80 -1.42 6.49
CA ILE A 94 14.83 -1.94 5.57
C ILE A 94 14.71 -3.46 5.45
N ALA A 95 14.70 -4.18 6.57
CA ALA A 95 14.75 -5.63 6.57
C ALA A 95 13.48 -6.27 5.99
N PHE A 96 12.31 -5.66 6.21
CA PHE A 96 11.05 -6.15 5.66
C PHE A 96 10.90 -5.86 4.16
N THR A 97 11.47 -4.75 3.70
CA THR A 97 11.25 -4.21 2.35
C THR A 97 12.31 -4.69 1.36
N LEU A 98 13.58 -4.65 1.75
CA LEU A 98 14.72 -4.82 0.85
C LEU A 98 14.76 -6.17 0.10
N PRO A 99 14.45 -7.34 0.71
CA PRO A 99 14.49 -8.61 -0.02
C PRO A 99 13.60 -8.61 -1.26
N SER A 100 12.38 -8.09 -1.10
CA SER A 100 11.38 -8.03 -2.16
C SER A 100 11.71 -6.99 -3.23
N ALA A 101 12.24 -5.83 -2.82
CA ALA A 101 12.71 -4.80 -3.74
C ALA A 101 13.86 -5.32 -4.63
N LEU A 102 14.82 -6.04 -4.05
CA LEU A 102 15.92 -6.65 -4.79
C LEU A 102 15.43 -7.72 -5.77
N ALA A 103 14.54 -8.60 -5.34
CA ALA A 103 13.94 -9.62 -6.22
C ALA A 103 13.23 -8.98 -7.43
N LEU A 104 12.52 -7.88 -7.19
CA LEU A 104 11.80 -7.13 -8.21
C LEU A 104 12.72 -6.37 -9.16
N VAL A 105 13.82 -5.79 -8.69
CA VAL A 105 14.83 -5.18 -9.56
C VAL A 105 15.53 -6.22 -10.42
N VAL A 106 15.85 -7.40 -9.86
CA VAL A 106 16.41 -8.52 -10.64
C VAL A 106 15.42 -8.97 -11.71
N PHE A 107 14.13 -9.06 -11.38
CA PHE A 107 13.08 -9.35 -12.36
C PHE A 107 13.01 -8.28 -13.46
N ALA A 108 13.11 -6.99 -13.10
CA ALA A 108 13.10 -5.88 -14.04
C ALA A 108 14.20 -6.02 -15.10
N TRP A 109 15.43 -6.25 -14.67
CA TRP A 109 16.57 -6.41 -15.58
C TRP A 109 16.51 -7.72 -16.38
N GLY A 110 16.06 -8.81 -15.76
CA GLY A 110 15.88 -10.09 -16.45
C GLY A 110 14.84 -10.01 -17.57
N ALA A 111 13.72 -9.32 -17.32
CA ALA A 111 12.67 -9.08 -18.31
C ALA A 111 13.15 -8.19 -19.46
N SER A 112 13.99 -7.17 -19.18
CA SER A 112 14.52 -6.29 -20.24
C SER A 112 15.54 -6.96 -21.17
N LEU A 113 16.25 -7.98 -20.68
CA LEU A 113 17.28 -8.68 -21.45
C LEU A 113 16.73 -9.88 -22.26
N SER A 114 15.52 -10.34 -21.95
CA SER A 114 14.98 -11.57 -22.51
C SER A 114 13.95 -11.27 -23.59
N THR A 115 14.20 -11.73 -24.82
CA THR A 115 13.27 -11.59 -25.95
C THR A 115 12.90 -12.98 -26.48
N GLY A 116 11.65 -13.16 -26.94
CA GLY A 116 11.17 -14.40 -27.54
C GLY A 116 9.73 -14.78 -27.15
N PRO A 117 9.11 -15.72 -27.88
CA PRO A 117 7.70 -16.08 -27.72
C PRO A 117 7.36 -16.63 -26.33
N VAL A 118 8.29 -17.39 -25.72
CA VAL A 118 8.16 -17.90 -24.35
C VAL A 118 8.03 -16.75 -23.34
N VAL A 119 8.92 -15.77 -23.44
CA VAL A 119 8.94 -14.62 -22.51
C VAL A 119 7.72 -13.74 -22.73
N ALA A 120 7.34 -13.49 -23.99
CA ALA A 120 6.11 -12.77 -24.32
C ALA A 120 4.87 -13.47 -23.72
N GLY A 121 4.81 -14.79 -23.80
CA GLY A 121 3.75 -15.61 -23.22
C GLY A 121 3.67 -15.53 -21.69
N LEU A 122 4.81 -15.63 -21.01
CA LEU A 122 4.89 -15.47 -19.56
C LEU A 122 4.46 -14.07 -19.12
N VAL A 123 4.95 -13.04 -19.82
CA VAL A 123 4.59 -11.63 -19.57
C VAL A 123 3.10 -11.42 -19.80
N TYR A 124 2.52 -11.99 -20.85
CA TYR A 124 1.08 -11.95 -21.09
C TYR A 124 0.29 -12.57 -19.93
N GLY A 125 0.68 -13.77 -19.48
CA GLY A 125 0.08 -14.43 -18.32
C GLY A 125 0.20 -13.63 -17.02
N LEU A 126 1.33 -12.94 -16.79
CA LEU A 126 1.50 -12.01 -15.66
C LEU A 126 0.53 -10.82 -15.73
N LYS A 127 0.29 -10.26 -16.93
CA LYS A 127 -0.73 -9.21 -17.11
C LYS A 127 -2.13 -9.72 -16.80
N VAL A 128 -2.48 -10.94 -17.23
CA VAL A 128 -3.78 -11.55 -16.89
C VAL A 128 -3.90 -11.79 -15.38
N ALA A 129 -2.81 -12.22 -14.74
CA ALA A 129 -2.76 -12.35 -13.28
C ALA A 129 -2.95 -11.01 -12.56
N ALA A 130 -2.37 -9.93 -13.09
CA ALA A 130 -2.59 -8.58 -12.59
C ALA A 130 -4.08 -8.23 -12.54
N VAL A 131 -4.83 -8.48 -13.63
CA VAL A 131 -6.28 -8.24 -13.69
C VAL A 131 -7.02 -8.99 -12.57
N ALA A 132 -6.76 -10.29 -12.44
CA ALA A 132 -7.40 -11.13 -11.40
C ALA A 132 -7.13 -10.61 -9.98
N ILE A 133 -5.91 -10.14 -9.72
CA ILE A 133 -5.49 -9.67 -8.40
C ILE A 133 -6.04 -8.28 -8.10
N VAL A 134 -6.03 -7.36 -9.07
CA VAL A 134 -6.67 -6.05 -8.92
C VAL A 134 -8.17 -6.23 -8.66
N ALA A 135 -8.84 -7.12 -9.42
CA ALA A 135 -10.24 -7.44 -9.20
C ALA A 135 -10.50 -8.01 -7.79
N GLN A 136 -9.66 -8.94 -7.33
CA GLN A 136 -9.75 -9.50 -5.98
C GLN A 136 -9.57 -8.42 -4.91
N ALA A 137 -8.62 -7.50 -5.10
CA ALA A 137 -8.37 -6.39 -4.19
C ALA A 137 -9.59 -5.48 -4.11
N VAL A 138 -10.09 -4.98 -5.26
CA VAL A 138 -11.27 -4.11 -5.34
C VAL A 138 -12.48 -4.76 -4.68
N TRP A 139 -12.71 -6.05 -4.93
CA TRP A 139 -13.77 -6.82 -4.30
C TRP A 139 -13.64 -6.87 -2.76
N GLY A 140 -12.43 -7.15 -2.26
CA GLY A 140 -12.15 -7.18 -0.83
C GLY A 140 -12.36 -5.82 -0.15
N MET A 141 -11.93 -4.74 -0.81
CA MET A 141 -12.07 -3.36 -0.31
C MET A 141 -13.50 -2.87 -0.37
N ALA A 142 -14.26 -3.20 -1.42
CA ALA A 142 -15.68 -2.88 -1.49
C ALA A 142 -16.44 -3.52 -0.31
N LYS A 143 -16.11 -4.78 0.03
CA LYS A 143 -16.72 -5.46 1.19
C LYS A 143 -16.34 -4.83 2.54
N SER A 144 -15.10 -4.39 2.71
CA SER A 144 -14.62 -3.87 4.01
C SER A 144 -14.89 -2.38 4.19
N LEU A 145 -14.74 -1.57 3.14
CA LEU A 145 -14.81 -0.12 3.18
C LEU A 145 -16.17 0.41 2.72
N CYS A 146 -16.92 -0.33 1.89
CA CYS A 146 -18.25 0.05 1.43
C CYS A 146 -19.37 -0.97 1.83
N PRO A 147 -19.46 -1.40 3.10
CA PRO A 147 -20.43 -2.44 3.51
C PRO A 147 -21.88 -1.95 3.59
N ASP A 148 -22.14 -0.65 3.46
CA ASP A 148 -23.50 -0.09 3.47
C ASP A 148 -23.78 0.79 2.25
N ARG A 149 -25.07 1.09 2.05
CA ARG A 149 -25.57 1.85 0.90
C ARG A 149 -24.98 3.26 0.81
N ARG A 150 -24.67 3.90 1.95
CA ARG A 150 -24.14 5.28 1.95
C ARG A 150 -22.72 5.27 1.42
N ARG A 151 -21.87 4.37 1.92
CA ARG A 151 -20.48 4.22 1.47
C ARG A 151 -20.39 3.67 0.04
N ALA A 152 -21.27 2.74 -0.34
CA ALA A 152 -21.38 2.31 -1.73
C ALA A 152 -21.80 3.45 -2.67
N GLY A 153 -22.71 4.33 -2.24
CA GLY A 153 -23.09 5.54 -2.98
C GLY A 153 -21.94 6.52 -3.15
N ILE A 154 -21.12 6.73 -2.12
CA ILE A 154 -19.89 7.55 -2.21
C ILE A 154 -18.91 6.94 -3.22
N ALA A 155 -18.70 5.62 -3.19
CA ALA A 155 -17.83 4.94 -4.15
C ALA A 155 -18.34 5.10 -5.60
N LEU A 156 -19.65 4.97 -5.82
CA LEU A 156 -20.26 5.21 -7.13
C LEU A 156 -20.07 6.67 -7.58
N GLY A 157 -20.29 7.64 -6.68
CA GLY A 157 -20.07 9.06 -6.95
C GLY A 157 -18.62 9.37 -7.32
N ALA A 158 -17.66 8.70 -6.67
CA ALA A 158 -16.24 8.78 -7.00
C ALA A 158 -15.94 8.22 -8.40
N VAL A 159 -16.50 7.07 -8.79
CA VAL A 159 -16.37 6.56 -10.17
C VAL A 159 -16.85 7.60 -11.18
N VAL A 160 -18.05 8.15 -10.98
CA VAL A 160 -18.62 9.16 -11.89
C VAL A 160 -17.73 10.41 -11.95
N THR A 161 -17.19 10.85 -10.82
CA THR A 161 -16.29 12.01 -10.77
C THR A 161 -14.99 11.76 -11.53
N VAL A 162 -14.38 10.57 -11.36
CA VAL A 162 -13.16 10.21 -12.12
C VAL A 162 -13.44 10.15 -13.61
N VAL A 163 -14.56 9.56 -14.03
CA VAL A 163 -14.94 9.48 -15.45
C VAL A 163 -15.15 10.86 -16.09
N LEU A 164 -15.83 11.77 -15.39
CA LEU A 164 -16.19 13.08 -15.95
C LEU A 164 -15.05 14.09 -15.94
N VAL A 165 -14.21 14.07 -14.89
CA VAL A 165 -13.11 15.04 -14.73
C VAL A 165 -11.81 14.52 -15.33
N GLY A 166 -11.56 13.22 -15.22
CA GLY A 166 -10.32 12.59 -15.66
C GLY A 166 -9.07 12.99 -14.85
N GLY A 167 -8.01 12.20 -15.00
CA GLY A 167 -6.67 12.48 -14.46
C GLY A 167 -6.60 12.66 -12.93
N HIS A 168 -5.51 13.26 -12.47
CA HIS A 168 -5.23 13.51 -11.05
C HIS A 168 -6.29 14.41 -10.39
N LEU A 169 -6.83 15.38 -11.14
CA LEU A 169 -7.88 16.26 -10.65
C LEU A 169 -9.17 15.50 -10.32
N GLY A 170 -9.54 14.51 -11.15
CA GLY A 170 -10.68 13.65 -10.87
C GLY A 170 -10.51 12.86 -9.58
N GLN A 171 -9.31 12.30 -9.35
CA GLN A 171 -9.01 11.54 -8.13
C GLN A 171 -9.04 12.41 -6.87
N LEU A 172 -8.37 13.57 -6.88
CA LEU A 172 -8.35 14.51 -5.76
C LEU A 172 -9.75 15.03 -5.44
N THR A 173 -10.52 15.37 -6.48
CA THR A 173 -11.91 15.82 -6.31
C THR A 173 -12.78 14.71 -5.74
N ALA A 174 -12.65 13.48 -6.24
CA ALA A 174 -13.39 12.33 -5.72
C ALA A 174 -13.08 12.07 -4.23
N ILE A 175 -11.81 12.16 -3.81
CA ILE A 175 -11.41 12.03 -2.40
C ILE A 175 -12.01 13.16 -1.57
N LEU A 176 -11.92 14.42 -2.01
CA LEU A 176 -12.46 15.57 -1.30
C LEU A 176 -13.99 15.48 -1.13
N LEU A 177 -14.71 15.15 -2.21
CA LEU A 177 -16.14 14.90 -2.16
C LEU A 177 -16.49 13.72 -1.25
N GLY A 178 -15.68 12.66 -1.29
CA GLY A 178 -15.78 11.52 -0.37
C GLY A 178 -15.66 11.93 1.09
N ILE A 179 -14.67 12.77 1.43
CA ILE A 179 -14.48 13.30 2.79
C ILE A 179 -15.71 14.10 3.24
N LEU A 180 -16.18 15.03 2.41
CA LEU A 180 -17.34 15.87 2.70
C LEU A 180 -18.63 15.04 2.86
N ALA A 181 -18.85 14.08 1.97
CA ALA A 181 -19.95 13.13 2.06
C ALA A 181 -19.82 12.23 3.30
N GLY A 182 -18.59 11.85 3.69
CA GLY A 182 -18.32 11.08 4.89
C GLY A 182 -18.73 11.82 6.17
N LEU A 183 -18.43 13.12 6.25
CA LEU A 183 -18.80 13.97 7.39
C LEU A 183 -20.32 14.07 7.59
N THR A 184 -21.10 14.01 6.51
CA THR A 184 -22.56 14.18 6.55
C THR A 184 -23.31 12.84 6.60
N LEU A 185 -22.88 11.85 5.81
CA LEU A 185 -23.57 10.58 5.61
C LEU A 185 -23.02 9.43 6.48
N CYS A 186 -21.74 9.46 6.86
CA CYS A 186 -21.05 8.34 7.50
C CYS A 186 -20.75 8.57 8.99
N GLN A 187 -21.68 9.23 9.70
CA GLN A 187 -21.55 9.56 11.12
C GLN A 187 -21.09 8.33 11.92
N ALA A 188 -19.99 8.50 12.65
CA ALA A 188 -19.42 7.44 13.45
C ALA A 188 -20.16 7.31 14.78
N ASP A 189 -20.60 6.09 15.10
CA ASP A 189 -21.11 5.75 16.43
C ASP A 189 -20.12 6.16 17.54
N GLU A 190 -20.65 6.35 18.74
CA GLU A 190 -19.84 6.63 19.93
C GLU A 190 -18.72 5.60 20.05
N ALA A 191 -17.50 6.10 20.26
CA ALA A 191 -16.35 5.23 20.42
C ALA A 191 -16.55 4.35 21.67
N ALA A 192 -16.25 3.05 21.55
CA ALA A 192 -16.23 2.16 22.70
C ALA A 192 -15.39 2.74 23.84
N ALA A 193 -15.78 2.39 25.08
CA ALA A 193 -15.26 2.93 26.33
C ALA A 193 -13.73 3.11 26.37
N PRO A 194 -13.21 4.11 27.11
CA PRO A 194 -11.79 4.41 27.18
C PRO A 194 -10.98 3.16 27.59
N ARG A 195 -10.10 2.68 26.71
CA ARG A 195 -9.10 1.67 27.07
C ARG A 195 -7.80 2.35 27.47
N GLU A 196 -7.09 1.78 28.45
CA GLU A 196 -5.69 2.15 28.72
C GLU A 196 -4.87 2.05 27.44
N VAL A 197 -4.24 3.15 27.06
CA VAL A 197 -3.62 3.36 25.76
C VAL A 197 -2.17 2.89 25.79
N LEU A 198 -1.73 2.29 24.69
CA LEU A 198 -0.31 2.08 24.42
C LEU A 198 0.46 3.41 24.53
N SER A 199 1.40 3.50 25.46
CA SER A 199 2.30 4.65 25.56
C SER A 199 3.24 4.69 24.35
N LEU A 200 2.99 5.61 23.42
CA LEU A 200 3.76 5.75 22.19
C LEU A 200 5.00 6.64 22.44
N PRO A 201 6.21 6.21 22.04
CA PRO A 201 7.49 6.84 22.41
C PRO A 201 7.83 8.06 21.53
N VAL A 202 6.84 8.87 21.16
CA VAL A 202 7.03 10.04 20.29
C VAL A 202 6.52 11.28 21.00
N SER A 203 7.36 12.31 21.08
CA SER A 203 6.97 13.59 21.67
C SER A 203 6.10 14.42 20.70
N PRO A 204 5.21 15.30 21.20
CA PRO A 204 4.41 16.17 20.34
C PRO A 204 5.24 17.06 19.40
N ARG A 205 6.45 17.47 19.82
CA ARG A 205 7.37 18.25 18.98
C ARG A 205 7.84 17.46 17.77
N VAL A 206 8.27 16.21 17.98
CA VAL A 206 8.70 15.32 16.88
C VAL A 206 7.53 15.03 15.94
N GLY A 207 6.34 14.80 16.49
CA GLY A 207 5.13 14.64 15.67
C GLY A 207 4.80 15.88 14.83
N GLY A 208 4.91 17.07 15.41
CA GLY A 208 4.72 18.34 14.68
C GLY A 208 5.74 18.55 13.57
N ILE A 209 7.01 18.23 13.82
CA ILE A 209 8.07 18.28 12.79
C ILE A 209 7.79 17.29 11.66
N ALA A 210 7.38 16.06 12.00
CA ALA A 210 7.05 15.04 11.00
C ALA A 210 5.84 15.46 10.13
N LEU A 211 4.81 16.08 10.74
CA LEU A 211 3.67 16.63 10.01
C LEU A 211 4.07 17.78 9.09
N ALA A 212 4.90 18.71 9.60
CA ALA A 212 5.41 19.83 8.81
C ALA A 212 6.25 19.33 7.63
N ALA A 213 7.13 18.35 7.85
CA ALA A 213 7.91 17.71 6.79
C ALA A 213 7.00 17.01 5.76
N PHE A 214 5.96 16.31 6.22
CA PHE A 214 4.99 15.66 5.34
C PHE A 214 4.31 16.67 4.41
N LEU A 215 3.80 17.78 4.96
CA LEU A 215 3.11 18.82 4.19
C LEU A 215 4.07 19.59 3.29
N ALA A 216 5.29 19.90 3.78
CA ALA A 216 6.31 20.59 3.02
C ALA A 216 6.77 19.77 1.82
N LEU A 217 6.92 18.45 1.95
CA LEU A 217 7.25 17.58 0.81
C LEU A 217 6.06 17.42 -0.13
N LEU A 218 4.83 17.27 0.39
CA LEU A 218 3.63 17.08 -0.42
C LEU A 218 3.33 18.28 -1.32
N GLY A 219 3.49 19.50 -0.81
CA GLY A 219 3.30 20.74 -1.58
C GLY A 219 4.57 21.24 -2.25
N GLY A 220 5.74 21.00 -1.66
CA GLY A 220 7.01 21.53 -2.13
C GLY A 220 7.63 20.73 -3.28
N LEU A 221 7.55 19.39 -3.27
CA LEU A 221 8.10 18.58 -4.36
C LEU A 221 7.51 18.92 -5.74
N PRO A 222 6.17 19.05 -5.91
CA PRO A 222 5.60 19.45 -7.19
C PRO A 222 6.10 20.82 -7.66
N LEU A 223 6.20 21.79 -6.75
CA LEU A 223 6.68 23.14 -7.07
C LEU A 223 8.16 23.15 -7.45
N LEU A 224 8.98 22.36 -6.75
CA LEU A 224 10.40 22.21 -7.04
C LEU A 224 10.63 21.47 -8.37
N ALA A 225 9.84 20.44 -8.66
CA ALA A 225 9.88 19.71 -9.91
C ALA A 225 9.59 20.64 -11.10
N LEU A 226 8.52 21.45 -10.99
CA LEU A 226 8.16 22.47 -11.98
C LEU A 226 9.25 23.55 -12.15
N ALA A 227 9.83 24.03 -11.05
CA ALA A 227 10.80 25.13 -11.10
C ALA A 227 12.18 24.71 -11.60
N ALA A 228 12.64 23.50 -11.26
CA ALA A 228 13.98 23.03 -11.57
C ALA A 228 14.08 22.20 -12.86
N ALA A 229 12.96 21.83 -13.48
CA ALA A 229 12.89 20.97 -14.67
C ALA A 229 13.76 19.69 -14.53
N SER A 230 13.73 19.10 -13.34
CA SER A 230 14.57 17.95 -12.98
C SER A 230 13.76 16.66 -13.00
N SER A 231 14.12 15.74 -13.89
CA SER A 231 13.49 14.42 -14.02
C SER A 231 13.59 13.57 -12.75
N THR A 232 14.57 13.84 -11.88
CA THR A 232 14.67 13.17 -10.58
C THR A 232 13.64 13.72 -9.59
N LEU A 233 13.36 15.03 -9.62
CA LEU A 233 12.32 15.61 -8.79
C LEU A 233 10.94 15.16 -9.26
N ASP A 234 10.72 15.03 -10.57
CA ASP A 234 9.47 14.46 -11.12
C ASP A 234 9.22 13.03 -10.59
N LEU A 235 10.28 12.19 -10.56
CA LEU A 235 10.21 10.85 -9.97
C LEU A 235 9.87 10.94 -8.48
N LEU A 236 10.62 11.71 -7.70
CA LEU A 236 10.40 11.81 -6.25
C LEU A 236 8.98 12.30 -5.93
N ASP A 237 8.51 13.29 -6.66
CA ASP A 237 7.18 13.87 -6.54
C ASP A 237 6.07 12.85 -6.84
N ALA A 238 6.14 12.17 -7.99
CA ALA A 238 5.15 11.15 -8.39
C ALA A 238 5.04 10.02 -7.35
N PHE A 239 6.18 9.44 -6.93
CA PHE A 239 6.16 8.37 -5.93
C PHE A 239 5.74 8.86 -4.54
N TYR A 240 6.14 10.06 -4.14
CA TYR A 240 5.74 10.65 -2.86
C TYR A 240 4.23 10.92 -2.81
N ARG A 241 3.65 11.51 -3.85
CA ARG A 241 2.19 11.72 -3.95
C ARG A 241 1.43 10.42 -3.96
N ALA A 242 1.86 9.46 -4.78
CA ALA A 242 1.26 8.13 -4.81
C ALA A 242 1.29 7.49 -3.42
N GLY A 243 2.42 7.55 -2.71
CA GLY A 243 2.54 7.04 -1.34
C GLY A 243 1.66 7.77 -0.31
N ALA A 244 1.47 9.08 -0.47
CA ALA A 244 0.68 9.93 0.44
C ALA A 244 -0.84 9.75 0.30
N LEU A 245 -1.30 9.30 -0.86
CA LEU A 245 -2.73 9.18 -1.19
C LEU A 245 -3.29 7.75 -1.09
N VAL A 246 -2.50 6.80 -0.60
CA VAL A 246 -2.93 5.41 -0.46
C VAL A 246 -3.78 5.20 0.78
N PHE A 247 -5.06 4.91 0.62
CA PHE A 247 -5.93 4.53 1.74
C PHE A 247 -6.39 3.07 1.61
N GLY A 248 -6.42 2.31 2.71
CA GLY A 248 -7.10 1.00 2.69
C GLY A 248 -6.29 -0.21 2.20
N GLY A 249 -4.96 -0.11 2.11
CA GLY A 249 -4.06 -1.25 1.95
C GLY A 249 -3.15 -1.19 0.71
N GLY A 250 -2.25 -2.16 0.62
CA GLY A 250 -1.17 -2.22 -0.37
C GLY A 250 -1.63 -2.15 -1.82
N HIS A 251 -2.80 -2.70 -2.18
CA HIS A 251 -3.27 -2.76 -3.58
C HIS A 251 -3.80 -1.42 -4.11
N VAL A 252 -4.14 -0.48 -3.23
CA VAL A 252 -4.66 0.84 -3.61
C VAL A 252 -3.60 1.72 -4.26
N VAL A 253 -2.33 1.44 -3.98
CA VAL A 253 -1.20 2.17 -4.58
C VAL A 253 -1.11 1.99 -6.07
N LEU A 254 -1.66 0.90 -6.60
CA LEU A 254 -1.45 0.54 -7.99
C LEU A 254 -2.12 1.55 -8.93
N PRO A 255 -3.43 1.82 -8.84
CA PRO A 255 -4.04 2.85 -9.70
C PRO A 255 -3.45 4.26 -9.54
N LEU A 256 -2.95 4.59 -8.36
CA LEU A 256 -2.31 5.89 -8.13
C LEU A 256 -0.96 5.96 -8.84
N LEU A 257 -0.14 4.90 -8.74
CA LEU A 257 1.12 4.82 -9.49
C LEU A 257 0.89 4.71 -11.00
N GLU A 258 -0.13 3.99 -11.42
CA GLU A 258 -0.50 3.86 -12.84
C GLU A 258 -0.83 5.25 -13.40
N ALA A 259 -1.74 5.98 -12.75
CA ALA A 259 -2.15 7.31 -13.18
C ALA A 259 -1.01 8.33 -13.20
N GLU A 260 0.00 8.20 -12.33
CA GLU A 260 1.16 9.10 -12.28
C GLU A 260 2.27 8.73 -13.28
N LEU A 261 2.39 7.46 -13.69
CA LEU A 261 3.56 6.99 -14.43
C LEU A 261 3.25 6.58 -15.88
N VAL A 262 2.03 6.11 -16.16
CA VAL A 262 1.64 5.60 -17.48
C VAL A 262 1.18 6.70 -18.42
N PRO A 263 0.25 7.62 -18.07
CA PRO A 263 -0.17 8.70 -18.97
C PRO A 263 0.96 9.61 -19.46
N PRO A 264 1.96 9.99 -18.62
CA PRO A 264 3.13 10.74 -19.08
C PRO A 264 4.08 9.93 -20.00
N GLY A 265 3.85 8.63 -20.16
CA GLY A 265 4.68 7.74 -20.98
C GLY A 265 5.99 7.32 -20.33
N TRP A 266 6.15 7.46 -19.01
CA TRP A 266 7.39 7.08 -18.33
C TRP A 266 7.55 5.57 -18.18
N VAL A 267 6.43 4.83 -18.15
CA VAL A 267 6.37 3.37 -18.21
C VAL A 267 5.18 2.93 -19.07
N SER A 268 5.34 1.87 -19.85
CA SER A 268 4.24 1.35 -20.67
C SER A 268 3.21 0.60 -19.79
N PRO A 269 1.91 0.59 -20.15
CA PRO A 269 0.89 -0.19 -19.44
C PRO A 269 1.26 -1.68 -19.32
N GLU A 270 1.90 -2.22 -20.36
CA GLU A 270 2.34 -3.61 -20.42
C GLU A 270 3.41 -3.92 -19.38
N THR A 271 4.42 -3.05 -19.30
CA THR A 271 5.55 -3.18 -18.38
C THR A 271 5.05 -3.03 -16.94
N PHE A 272 4.17 -2.06 -16.71
CA PHE A 272 3.55 -1.83 -15.42
C PHE A 272 2.76 -3.04 -14.92
N LEU A 273 1.88 -3.60 -15.75
CA LEU A 273 1.05 -4.75 -15.38
C LEU A 273 1.87 -6.04 -15.22
N ALA A 274 2.89 -6.26 -16.04
CA ALA A 274 3.78 -7.40 -15.89
C ALA A 274 4.56 -7.35 -14.57
N GLY A 275 5.13 -6.19 -14.24
CA GLY A 275 5.81 -5.97 -12.97
C GLY A 275 4.87 -6.08 -11.77
N TYR A 276 3.63 -5.62 -11.89
CA TYR A 276 2.63 -5.82 -10.83
C TYR A 276 2.29 -7.29 -10.62
N GLY A 277 2.10 -8.05 -11.71
CA GLY A 277 1.92 -9.50 -11.63
C GLY A 277 3.09 -10.18 -10.91
N ALA A 278 4.33 -9.82 -11.27
CA ALA A 278 5.52 -10.34 -10.62
C ALA A 278 5.60 -9.96 -9.13
N ALA A 279 5.24 -8.73 -8.75
CA ALA A 279 5.25 -8.27 -7.36
C ALA A 279 4.35 -9.09 -6.44
N GLN A 280 3.31 -9.74 -6.98
CA GLN A 280 2.41 -10.60 -6.22
C GLN A 280 2.97 -12.01 -5.96
N ALA A 281 4.05 -12.38 -6.66
CA ALA A 281 4.76 -13.64 -6.46
C ALA A 281 5.95 -13.52 -5.48
N VAL A 282 6.27 -12.31 -5.03
CA VAL A 282 7.41 -12.04 -4.14
C VAL A 282 6.89 -11.82 -2.70
N PRO A 283 7.57 -12.36 -1.66
CA PRO A 283 7.19 -12.07 -0.28
C PRO A 283 7.51 -10.62 0.08
N GLY A 284 6.79 -10.03 1.03
CA GLY A 284 7.03 -8.67 1.51
C GLY A 284 6.04 -7.63 0.97
N PRO A 285 6.28 -6.34 1.25
CA PRO A 285 5.29 -5.30 0.98
C PRO A 285 5.16 -4.99 -0.51
N LEU A 286 3.94 -5.01 -1.03
CA LEU A 286 3.64 -4.70 -2.44
C LEU A 286 4.20 -3.37 -2.96
N PHE A 287 4.40 -2.39 -2.07
CA PHE A 287 5.02 -1.10 -2.39
C PHE A 287 6.45 -1.22 -2.90
N THR A 288 7.12 -2.37 -2.76
CA THR A 288 8.43 -2.61 -3.37
C THR A 288 8.38 -2.69 -4.89
N PHE A 289 7.17 -2.77 -5.47
CA PHE A 289 6.94 -2.46 -6.87
C PHE A 289 7.49 -1.08 -7.29
N ALA A 290 7.60 -0.11 -6.38
CA ALA A 290 8.28 1.15 -6.65
C ALA A 290 9.76 0.98 -7.00
N ALA A 291 10.46 -0.01 -6.43
CA ALA A 291 11.85 -0.30 -6.79
C ALA A 291 11.95 -0.88 -8.22
N TYR A 292 11.02 -1.76 -8.61
CA TYR A 292 10.90 -2.23 -9.99
C TYR A 292 10.72 -1.05 -10.95
N LEU A 293 9.71 -0.21 -10.70
CA LEU A 293 9.40 0.94 -11.55
C LEU A 293 10.59 1.90 -11.61
N GLY A 294 11.09 2.34 -10.46
CA GLY A 294 12.23 3.26 -10.36
C GLY A 294 13.50 2.76 -11.05
N SER A 295 13.67 1.44 -11.18
CA SER A 295 14.81 0.86 -11.93
C SER A 295 14.67 0.95 -13.45
N LEU A 296 13.43 1.02 -13.96
CA LEU A 296 13.10 0.96 -15.38
C LEU A 296 12.64 2.29 -15.97
N LEU A 297 12.21 3.25 -15.15
CA LEU A 297 11.72 4.54 -15.63
C LEU A 297 12.79 5.25 -16.46
N ALA A 298 12.35 5.86 -17.56
CA ALA A 298 13.19 6.69 -18.41
C ALA A 298 13.58 8.04 -17.75
N ILE A 299 12.89 8.41 -16.67
CA ILE A 299 13.15 9.62 -15.89
C ILE A 299 14.00 9.32 -14.65
N GLY A 300 14.68 10.35 -14.16
CA GLY A 300 15.60 10.22 -13.03
C GLY A 300 16.83 9.36 -13.36
N PRO A 301 17.53 8.85 -12.35
CA PRO A 301 18.80 8.17 -12.56
C PRO A 301 18.68 6.71 -13.04
N GLY A 302 17.48 6.12 -13.04
CA GLY A 302 17.24 4.71 -13.37
C GLY A 302 18.06 3.72 -12.52
N GLY A 303 18.03 2.43 -12.89
CA GLY A 303 18.85 1.40 -12.25
C GLY A 303 18.66 1.30 -10.73
N LEU A 304 19.73 1.00 -10.00
CA LEU A 304 19.66 0.85 -8.54
C LEU A 304 19.39 2.16 -7.81
N ILE A 305 19.85 3.30 -8.34
CA ILE A 305 19.64 4.61 -7.72
C ILE A 305 18.17 5.01 -7.85
N GLY A 306 17.60 4.88 -9.06
CA GLY A 306 16.19 5.15 -9.31
C GLY A 306 15.29 4.22 -8.48
N ALA A 307 15.64 2.94 -8.38
CA ALA A 307 14.95 1.99 -7.51
C ALA A 307 14.95 2.44 -6.04
N ALA A 308 16.10 2.85 -5.51
CA ALA A 308 16.23 3.31 -4.14
C ALA A 308 15.45 4.62 -3.88
N LEU A 309 15.53 5.58 -4.81
CA LEU A 309 14.81 6.85 -4.70
C LEU A 309 13.30 6.64 -4.73
N ALA A 310 12.79 5.85 -5.69
CA ALA A 310 11.36 5.52 -5.78
C ALA A 310 10.86 4.79 -4.53
N LEU A 311 11.66 3.83 -4.02
CA LEU A 311 11.33 3.09 -2.80
C LEU A 311 11.28 4.01 -1.58
N VAL A 312 12.24 4.92 -1.41
CA VAL A 312 12.20 5.89 -0.30
C VAL A 312 11.01 6.83 -0.47
N ALA A 313 10.84 7.42 -1.65
CA ALA A 313 9.78 8.40 -1.92
C ALA A 313 8.39 7.85 -1.64
N ILE A 314 8.10 6.60 -2.02
CA ILE A 314 6.76 6.01 -1.81
C ILE A 314 6.44 5.68 -0.34
N PHE A 315 7.46 5.39 0.48
CA PHE A 315 7.25 4.99 1.89
C PHE A 315 7.31 6.17 2.86
N VAL A 316 8.19 7.15 2.62
CA VAL A 316 8.38 8.32 3.48
C VAL A 316 7.08 9.01 3.91
N PRO A 317 6.09 9.31 3.04
CA PRO A 317 4.88 10.01 3.48
C PRO A 317 4.11 9.22 4.55
N GLY A 318 3.93 7.92 4.33
CA GLY A 318 3.26 7.05 5.30
C GLY A 318 4.03 6.91 6.62
N LEU A 319 5.36 6.89 6.59
CA LEU A 319 6.20 6.82 7.79
C LEU A 319 6.15 8.14 8.59
N LEU A 320 6.20 9.28 7.90
CA LEU A 320 6.05 10.60 8.51
C LEU A 320 4.68 10.75 9.18
N LEU A 321 3.61 10.30 8.52
CA LEU A 321 2.26 10.35 9.08
C LEU A 321 2.10 9.48 10.33
N VAL A 322 2.72 8.31 10.37
CA VAL A 322 2.74 7.47 11.58
C VAL A 322 3.40 8.21 12.74
N VAL A 323 4.58 8.81 12.52
CA VAL A 323 5.27 9.62 13.55
C VAL A 323 4.46 10.84 13.96
N ALA A 324 3.82 11.51 13.01
CA ALA A 324 2.97 12.68 13.24
C ALA A 324 1.73 12.35 14.07
N ALA A 325 1.08 11.22 13.80
CA ALA A 325 -0.16 10.83 14.44
C ALA A 325 0.02 10.18 15.81
N MET A 326 1.18 9.56 16.08
CA MET A 326 1.44 8.85 17.34
C MET A 326 1.13 9.70 18.60
N PRO A 327 1.60 10.95 18.74
CA PRO A 327 1.33 11.78 19.93
C PRO A 327 -0.14 12.18 20.10
N CYS A 328 -0.92 12.20 19.01
CA CYS A 328 -2.31 12.65 19.02
C CYS A 328 -3.32 11.52 18.80
N TRP A 329 -2.87 10.27 18.66
CA TRP A 329 -3.70 9.12 18.30
C TRP A 329 -4.92 8.96 19.20
N ASN A 330 -4.75 9.16 20.51
CA ASN A 330 -5.87 9.06 21.45
C ASN A 330 -6.97 10.09 21.16
N ARG A 331 -6.61 11.34 20.83
CA ARG A 331 -7.60 12.35 20.43
C ARG A 331 -8.22 12.01 19.08
N LEU A 332 -7.40 11.58 18.13
CA LEU A 332 -7.80 11.30 16.75
C LEU A 332 -8.80 10.14 16.66
N ARG A 333 -8.54 9.03 17.36
CA ARG A 333 -9.44 7.87 17.39
C ARG A 333 -10.80 8.20 18.00
N HIS A 334 -10.87 9.15 18.93
CA HIS A 334 -12.12 9.57 19.59
C HIS A 334 -12.85 10.68 18.83
N TRP A 335 -12.19 11.39 17.91
CA TRP A 335 -12.82 12.43 17.12
C TRP A 335 -13.76 11.87 16.05
N ALA A 336 -15.07 11.97 16.30
CA ALA A 336 -16.11 11.41 15.44
C ALA A 336 -16.08 11.96 14.00
N ALA A 337 -15.80 13.25 13.83
CA ALA A 337 -15.66 13.87 12.51
C ALA A 337 -14.50 13.25 11.71
N ALA A 338 -13.34 13.03 12.35
CA ALA A 338 -12.20 12.42 11.71
C ALA A 338 -12.49 10.98 11.25
N ARG A 339 -13.17 10.17 12.09
CA ARG A 339 -13.62 8.83 11.69
C ARG A 339 -14.60 8.87 10.51
N SER A 340 -15.53 9.82 10.52
CA SER A 340 -16.56 9.96 9.48
C SER A 340 -15.95 10.40 8.15
N ALA A 341 -15.05 11.38 8.18
CA ALA A 341 -14.25 11.81 7.04
C ALA A 341 -13.45 10.65 6.43
N MET A 342 -12.75 9.87 7.27
CA MET A 342 -11.96 8.73 6.82
C MET A 342 -12.82 7.63 6.17
N ARG A 343 -14.02 7.35 6.70
CA ARG A 343 -14.96 6.40 6.09
C ARG A 343 -15.37 6.86 4.68
N GLY A 344 -15.62 8.16 4.51
CA GLY A 344 -15.94 8.74 3.21
C GLY A 344 -14.77 8.73 2.22
N ALA A 345 -13.57 9.11 2.67
CA ALA A 345 -12.34 9.04 1.87
C ALA A 345 -12.07 7.60 1.39
N ASN A 346 -12.12 6.63 2.31
CA ASN A 346 -11.92 5.22 2.00
C ASN A 346 -12.94 4.71 0.98
N ALA A 347 -14.21 5.13 1.09
CA ALA A 347 -15.24 4.76 0.12
C ALA A 347 -15.00 5.37 -1.26
N ALA A 348 -14.60 6.65 -1.34
CA ALA A 348 -14.24 7.28 -2.61
C ALA A 348 -13.05 6.56 -3.27
N VAL A 349 -12.05 6.17 -2.49
CA VAL A 349 -10.91 5.38 -2.96
C VAL A 349 -11.35 4.06 -3.57
N VAL A 350 -12.31 3.33 -2.97
CA VAL A 350 -12.88 2.12 -3.62
C VAL A 350 -13.43 2.43 -5.01
N GLY A 351 -14.11 3.58 -5.17
CA GLY A 351 -14.61 4.03 -6.47
C GLY A 351 -13.50 4.30 -7.49
N ILE A 352 -12.46 5.05 -7.10
CA ILE A 352 -11.29 5.34 -7.94
C ILE A 352 -10.64 4.03 -8.41
N LEU A 353 -10.48 3.06 -7.51
CA LEU A 353 -9.89 1.75 -7.83
C LEU A 353 -10.80 0.90 -8.71
N GLY A 354 -12.12 1.00 -8.52
CA GLY A 354 -13.10 0.37 -9.42
C GLY A 354 -13.01 0.92 -10.84
N MET A 355 -12.81 2.23 -10.97
CA MET A 355 -12.59 2.86 -12.27
C MET A 355 -11.27 2.39 -12.90
N ALA A 356 -10.18 2.36 -12.13
CA ALA A 356 -8.88 1.89 -12.60
C ALA A 356 -8.86 0.40 -12.98
N LEU A 357 -9.66 -0.42 -12.29
CA LEU A 357 -9.88 -1.83 -12.66
C LEU A 357 -10.51 -1.92 -14.06
N TYR A 358 -11.47 -1.05 -14.38
CA TYR A 358 -12.06 -1.00 -15.72
C TYR A 358 -11.04 -0.47 -16.74
N ASP A 359 -10.53 0.74 -16.54
CA ASP A 359 -9.58 1.39 -17.43
C ASP A 359 -8.39 1.97 -16.65
N PRO A 360 -7.13 1.55 -16.93
CA PRO A 360 -6.72 0.72 -18.08
C PRO A 360 -6.60 -0.78 -17.79
N VAL A 361 -6.76 -1.26 -16.55
CA VAL A 361 -6.36 -2.65 -16.19
C VAL A 361 -7.12 -3.70 -17.00
N TRP A 362 -8.45 -3.60 -17.09
CA TRP A 362 -9.25 -4.56 -17.84
C TRP A 362 -9.17 -4.32 -19.35
N THR A 363 -9.37 -3.08 -19.78
CA THR A 363 -9.41 -2.66 -21.20
C THR A 363 -8.10 -2.93 -21.94
N SER A 364 -6.94 -2.92 -21.26
CA SER A 364 -5.62 -3.18 -21.88
C SER A 364 -5.24 -4.65 -22.00
N VAL A 365 -5.88 -5.56 -21.25
CA VAL A 365 -5.46 -6.98 -21.18
C VAL A 365 -6.55 -7.93 -21.67
N ILE A 366 -7.80 -7.68 -21.30
CA ILE A 366 -8.93 -8.57 -21.57
C ILE A 366 -9.54 -8.23 -22.92
N LEU A 367 -8.82 -8.62 -23.98
CA LEU A 367 -9.19 -8.34 -25.38
C LEU A 367 -10.01 -9.47 -26.03
N GLY A 368 -10.17 -10.63 -25.39
CA GLY A 368 -10.83 -11.79 -25.96
C GLY A 368 -11.34 -12.79 -24.93
N PRO A 369 -12.06 -13.84 -25.37
CA PRO A 369 -12.69 -14.81 -24.46
C PRO A 369 -11.66 -15.65 -23.68
N GLU A 370 -10.49 -15.92 -24.25
CA GLU A 370 -9.44 -16.73 -23.63
C GLU A 370 -8.82 -16.02 -22.42
N SER A 371 -8.43 -14.74 -22.59
CA SER A 371 -7.90 -13.93 -21.49
C SER A 371 -8.95 -13.63 -20.43
N PHE A 372 -10.22 -13.45 -20.83
CA PHE A 372 -11.34 -13.36 -19.90
C PHE A 372 -11.47 -14.65 -19.05
N ALA A 373 -11.49 -15.82 -19.68
CA ALA A 373 -11.62 -17.09 -18.98
C ALA A 373 -10.45 -17.32 -18.01
N LEU A 374 -9.23 -17.00 -18.43
CA LEU A 374 -8.04 -17.14 -17.60
C LEU A 374 -8.04 -16.15 -16.41
N ALA A 375 -8.43 -14.89 -16.63
CA ALA A 375 -8.59 -13.90 -15.57
C ALA A 375 -9.68 -14.29 -14.56
N LEU A 376 -10.83 -14.78 -15.05
CA LEU A 376 -11.93 -15.24 -14.21
C LEU A 376 -11.52 -16.46 -13.37
N ALA A 377 -10.83 -17.42 -13.97
CA ALA A 377 -10.28 -18.57 -13.26
C ALA A 377 -9.32 -18.09 -12.15
N GLY A 378 -8.36 -17.22 -12.47
CA GLY A 378 -7.46 -16.63 -11.49
C GLY A 378 -8.19 -15.93 -10.34
N PHE A 379 -9.20 -15.10 -10.65
CA PHE A 379 -10.00 -14.41 -9.65
C PHE A 379 -10.72 -15.39 -8.71
N LEU A 380 -11.36 -16.43 -9.26
CA LEU A 380 -12.05 -17.42 -8.45
C LEU A 380 -11.06 -18.24 -7.60
N LEU A 381 -9.90 -18.62 -8.14
CA LEU A 381 -8.85 -19.29 -7.38
C LEU A 381 -8.42 -18.47 -6.16
N LEU A 382 -8.29 -17.15 -6.31
CA LEU A 382 -7.97 -16.23 -5.22
C LEU A 382 -9.12 -16.05 -4.22
N VAL A 383 -10.35 -15.82 -4.71
CA VAL A 383 -11.48 -15.43 -3.85
C VAL A 383 -12.22 -16.62 -3.24
N ARG A 384 -12.50 -17.65 -4.05
CA ARG A 384 -13.33 -18.79 -3.67
C ARG A 384 -12.50 -19.97 -3.14
N TRP A 385 -11.35 -20.24 -3.74
CA TRP A 385 -10.44 -21.30 -3.30
C TRP A 385 -9.33 -20.80 -2.36
N ARG A 386 -9.14 -19.48 -2.26
CA ARG A 386 -8.15 -18.86 -1.36
C ARG A 386 -6.73 -19.40 -1.58
N LEU A 387 -6.40 -19.72 -2.83
CA LEU A 387 -5.03 -20.07 -3.19
C LEU A 387 -4.11 -18.86 -2.97
N PRO A 388 -2.85 -19.10 -2.59
CA PRO A 388 -1.92 -17.99 -2.38
C PRO A 388 -1.61 -17.30 -3.71
N ALA A 389 -1.46 -15.97 -3.67
CA ALA A 389 -1.28 -15.14 -4.86
C ALA A 389 -0.12 -15.62 -5.75
N TRP A 390 1.02 -15.99 -5.15
CA TRP A 390 2.19 -16.49 -5.88
C TRP A 390 1.89 -17.75 -6.71
N ALA A 391 1.02 -18.64 -6.24
CA ALA A 391 0.66 -19.86 -6.97
C ALA A 391 -0.27 -19.54 -8.15
N VAL A 392 -1.21 -18.62 -7.96
CA VAL A 392 -2.11 -18.15 -9.03
C VAL A 392 -1.30 -17.41 -10.09
N VAL A 393 -0.38 -16.53 -9.69
CA VAL A 393 0.53 -15.81 -10.62
C VAL A 393 1.35 -16.80 -11.44
N GLY A 394 1.98 -17.80 -10.80
CA GLY A 394 2.75 -18.82 -11.52
C GLY A 394 1.92 -19.63 -12.50
N LEU A 395 0.71 -20.04 -12.11
CA LEU A 395 -0.22 -20.76 -12.98
C LEU A 395 -0.62 -19.90 -14.20
N LEU A 396 -1.02 -18.66 -13.97
CA LEU A 396 -1.49 -17.76 -15.04
C LEU A 396 -0.34 -17.35 -15.96
N ALA A 397 0.87 -17.16 -15.43
CA ALA A 397 2.07 -16.92 -16.24
C ALA A 397 2.31 -18.07 -17.23
N VAL A 398 2.27 -19.33 -16.75
CA VAL A 398 2.47 -20.51 -17.61
C VAL A 398 1.33 -20.70 -18.61
N LEU A 399 0.07 -20.58 -18.17
CA LEU A 399 -1.09 -20.71 -19.06
C LEU A 399 -1.15 -19.59 -20.10
N GLY A 400 -0.65 -18.39 -19.76
CA GLY A 400 -0.51 -17.27 -20.69
C GLY A 400 0.35 -17.60 -21.91
N MET A 401 1.28 -18.55 -21.81
CA MET A 401 2.10 -19.00 -22.94
C MET A 401 1.30 -19.72 -24.03
N LEU A 402 0.13 -20.27 -23.69
CA LEU A 402 -0.72 -21.00 -24.63
C LEU A 402 -1.66 -20.08 -25.41
N ILE A 403 -1.92 -18.88 -24.89
CA ILE A 403 -2.95 -17.95 -25.39
C ILE A 403 -2.38 -16.57 -25.74
N ALA A 404 -1.05 -16.42 -25.68
CA ALA A 404 -0.42 -15.16 -26.04
C ALA A 404 -0.56 -14.92 -27.55
N PRO A 405 -0.95 -13.69 -27.96
CA PRO A 405 -1.19 -13.35 -29.35
C PRO A 405 0.08 -13.29 -30.21
#